data_AF-A0A090S2K2-F1
#
_entry.id   AF-A0A090S2K2-F1
#
_cell.length_a   1.000
_cell.length_b   1.000
_cell.length_c   1.000
_cell.angle_alpha   90.00
_cell.angle_beta   90.00
_cell.angle_gamma   90.00
#
_symmetry.space_group_name_H-M   'P 1'
#
loop_
_entity.id
_entity.type
_entity.pdbx_description
1 polymer ?
#
loop_
_entity_poly.entity_id
_entity_poly.type
_entity_poly.pdbx_seq_one_letter_code
_entity_poly.pdbx_strand_id
1 'polypeptide(L)'
;MSDKYRAILDGIELADSVTIDAHKQLYIPMGAGMVLFKDPDAMKSIKHHAQYILRKGSKDLGRHTLEGSRSGMAMLVYAAMHIISRPGYELLINQSIEKARYFADLIEQQNDFELVSKPELCLLTYRYVPENVKQALELASESQKDELHALLNQLTKLIQKKQRETGLSFVSRTQLNPTIWSGRDTIVFRVVLANPLTSTEVLSNVLEEQRQIANASPEILTKLNSLADQIQA
;
A
#
# COMPACT_ATOMS: atom_id res chain seq x y z
N MET A 1 9.23 -9.03 -14.45
CA MET A 1 8.68 -7.83 -15.12
C MET A 1 7.49 -8.29 -15.94
N SER A 2 6.30 -7.75 -15.67
CA SER A 2 5.04 -8.24 -16.23
C SER A 2 4.79 -7.65 -17.62
N ASP A 3 4.60 -8.49 -18.64
CA ASP A 3 4.20 -8.02 -19.97
C ASP A 3 2.74 -7.56 -20.01
N LYS A 4 1.90 -8.12 -19.12
CA LYS A 4 0.49 -7.72 -18.95
C LYS A 4 0.31 -6.30 -18.40
N TYR A 5 1.14 -5.90 -17.42
CA TYR A 5 0.95 -4.66 -16.66
C TYR A 5 2.07 -3.63 -16.84
N ARG A 6 3.11 -3.92 -17.65
CA ARG A 6 4.22 -2.96 -17.89
C ARG A 6 3.76 -1.59 -18.37
N ALA A 7 2.64 -1.53 -19.09
CA ALA A 7 2.11 -0.28 -19.66
C ALA A 7 1.73 0.77 -18.61
N ILE A 8 1.50 0.36 -17.35
CA ILE A 8 1.30 1.27 -16.22
C ILE A 8 2.52 2.20 -16.02
N LEU A 9 3.70 1.75 -16.45
CA LEU A 9 4.96 2.48 -16.35
C LEU A 9 5.41 3.06 -17.71
N ASP A 10 4.55 3.13 -18.73
CA ASP A 10 4.93 3.73 -20.01
C ASP A 10 5.41 5.18 -19.82
N GLY A 11 6.53 5.53 -20.46
CA GLY A 11 7.22 6.80 -20.26
C GLY A 11 8.32 6.76 -19.21
N ILE A 12 8.45 5.68 -18.42
CA ILE A 12 9.54 5.53 -17.44
C ILE A 12 10.93 5.57 -18.09
N GLU A 13 11.05 5.15 -19.35
CA GLU A 13 12.28 5.20 -20.14
C GLU A 13 12.75 6.62 -20.50
N LEU A 14 11.87 7.62 -20.35
CA LEU A 14 12.21 9.03 -20.50
C LEU A 14 12.90 9.60 -19.27
N ALA A 15 12.79 8.94 -18.11
CA ALA A 15 13.43 9.39 -16.88
C ALA A 15 14.96 9.31 -16.95
N ASP A 16 15.64 10.30 -16.37
CA ASP A 16 17.11 10.30 -16.24
C ASP A 16 17.59 9.28 -15.20
N SER A 17 16.73 8.95 -14.24
CA SER A 17 16.99 7.92 -13.24
C SER A 17 15.71 7.25 -12.73
N VAL A 18 15.82 6.01 -12.27
CA VAL A 18 14.73 5.21 -11.70
C VAL A 18 15.20 4.59 -10.39
N THR A 19 14.42 4.77 -9.32
CA THR A 19 14.65 4.09 -8.04
C THR A 19 13.81 2.82 -7.95
N ILE A 20 14.40 1.76 -7.40
CA ILE A 20 13.74 0.47 -7.21
C ILE A 20 14.15 -0.09 -5.85
N ASP A 21 13.16 -0.40 -5.02
CA ASP A 21 13.39 -1.17 -3.81
C ASP A 21 13.24 -2.66 -4.11
N ALA A 22 14.36 -3.35 -4.30
CA ALA A 22 14.36 -4.80 -4.48
C ALA A 22 13.76 -5.51 -3.25
N HIS A 23 13.88 -4.91 -2.07
CA HIS A 23 13.29 -5.43 -0.86
C HIS A 23 11.76 -5.26 -0.75
N LYS A 24 11.11 -4.72 -1.79
CA LYS A 24 9.64 -4.68 -1.92
C LYS A 24 9.19 -5.79 -2.87
N GLN A 25 8.98 -5.47 -4.14
CA GLN A 25 8.38 -6.41 -5.11
C GLN A 25 9.35 -7.44 -5.69
N LEU A 26 10.65 -7.37 -5.37
CA LEU A 26 11.62 -8.40 -5.80
C LEU A 26 11.89 -9.47 -4.73
N TYR A 27 11.16 -9.45 -3.61
CA TYR A 27 11.24 -10.47 -2.54
C TYR A 27 12.64 -10.62 -1.92
N ILE A 28 13.38 -9.51 -1.82
CA ILE A 28 14.67 -9.45 -1.13
C ILE A 28 14.46 -8.99 0.32
N PRO A 29 15.28 -9.43 1.29
CA PRO A 29 15.26 -8.86 2.64
C PRO A 29 15.50 -7.34 2.65
N MET A 30 15.01 -6.67 3.70
CA MET A 30 15.16 -5.21 3.87
C MET A 30 16.62 -4.76 3.73
N GLY A 31 16.81 -3.57 3.12
CA GLY A 31 18.13 -2.98 2.89
C GLY A 31 18.64 -3.07 1.45
N ALA A 32 17.87 -3.66 0.52
CA ALA A 32 18.21 -3.70 -0.89
C ALA A 32 17.45 -2.60 -1.68
N GLY A 33 18.00 -1.39 -1.69
CA GLY A 33 17.56 -0.28 -2.55
C GLY A 33 18.49 -0.11 -3.75
N MET A 34 17.94 0.33 -4.88
CA MET A 34 18.68 0.52 -6.13
C MET A 34 18.28 1.83 -6.79
N VAL A 35 19.24 2.45 -7.48
CA VAL A 35 19.00 3.55 -8.40
C VAL A 35 19.68 3.22 -9.72
N LEU A 36 18.95 3.39 -10.81
CA LEU A 36 19.39 3.17 -12.19
C LEU A 36 19.50 4.55 -12.83
N PHE A 37 20.60 4.82 -13.53
CA PHE A 37 20.80 6.07 -14.26
C PHE A 37 20.85 5.78 -15.76
N LYS A 38 20.18 6.63 -16.54
CA LYS A 38 20.19 6.55 -18.01
C LYS A 38 21.54 6.95 -18.59
N ASP A 39 22.12 8.02 -18.06
CA ASP A 39 23.48 8.43 -18.37
C ASP A 39 24.48 7.68 -17.48
N PRO A 40 25.39 6.85 -18.03
CA PRO A 40 26.42 6.17 -17.26
C PRO A 40 27.38 7.14 -16.55
N ASP A 41 27.45 8.39 -17.01
CA ASP A 41 28.31 9.44 -16.44
C ASP A 41 27.61 10.27 -15.35
N ALA A 42 26.32 10.06 -15.11
CA ALA A 42 25.54 10.81 -14.11
C ALA A 42 26.17 10.76 -12.71
N MET A 43 26.88 9.68 -12.39
CA MET A 43 27.52 9.44 -11.10
C MET A 43 28.96 9.98 -11.00
N LYS A 44 29.43 10.74 -11.98
CA LYS A 44 30.75 11.39 -11.94
C LYS A 44 30.83 12.47 -10.86
N SER A 45 29.74 13.20 -10.62
CA SER A 45 29.70 14.32 -9.67
C SER A 45 29.94 13.89 -8.22
N ILE A 46 29.47 12.69 -7.84
CA ILE A 46 29.66 12.14 -6.49
C ILE A 46 30.89 11.24 -6.37
N LYS A 47 31.70 11.16 -7.43
CA LYS A 47 32.87 10.30 -7.46
C LYS A 47 33.89 10.80 -6.45
N HIS A 48 34.24 9.94 -5.49
CA HIS A 48 35.23 10.28 -4.48
C HIS A 48 36.45 9.35 -4.54
N HIS A 49 37.55 9.84 -3.99
CA HIS A 49 38.84 9.16 -3.98
C HIS A 49 39.42 9.14 -2.57
N ALA A 50 39.92 7.98 -2.16
CA ALA A 50 40.60 7.80 -0.90
C ALA A 50 41.92 7.08 -1.19
N GLN A 51 43.06 7.71 -0.88
CA GLN A 51 44.38 7.21 -1.31
C GLN A 51 44.69 5.79 -0.82
N TYR A 52 44.08 5.38 0.30
CA TYR A 52 44.27 4.06 0.92
C TYR A 52 43.36 2.95 0.37
N ILE A 53 42.26 3.26 -0.33
CA ILE A 53 41.25 2.26 -0.74
C ILE A 53 40.63 2.51 -2.12
N LEU A 54 40.30 3.76 -2.47
CA LEU A 54 39.65 4.15 -3.73
C LEU A 54 40.59 5.00 -4.59
N ARG A 55 41.64 4.36 -5.11
CA ARG A 55 42.70 5.02 -5.88
C ARG A 55 42.17 5.57 -7.21
N LYS A 56 42.79 6.65 -7.71
CA LYS A 56 42.48 7.18 -9.05
C LYS A 56 42.75 6.10 -10.11
N GLY A 57 41.77 5.87 -10.98
CA GLY A 57 41.84 4.85 -12.03
C GLY A 57 41.34 3.45 -11.64
N SER A 58 41.04 3.18 -10.36
CA SER A 58 40.52 1.88 -9.95
C SER A 58 39.10 1.63 -10.46
N LYS A 59 38.72 0.36 -10.70
CA LYS A 59 37.37 -0.02 -11.14
C LYS A 59 36.39 -0.25 -9.97
N ASP A 60 36.76 0.17 -8.77
CA ASP A 60 35.96 -0.04 -7.56
C ASP A 60 34.64 0.72 -7.65
N LEU A 61 33.52 0.01 -7.56
CA LEU A 61 32.19 0.60 -7.66
C LEU A 61 31.85 1.49 -6.45
N GLY A 62 32.49 1.27 -5.30
CA GLY A 62 32.31 2.09 -4.09
C GLY A 62 32.69 3.56 -4.26
N ARG A 63 33.46 3.90 -5.31
CA ARG A 63 33.76 5.31 -5.63
C ARG A 63 32.53 6.09 -6.12
N HIS A 64 31.46 5.42 -6.52
CA HIS A 64 30.21 6.00 -7.03
C HIS A 64 29.05 5.82 -6.04
N THR A 65 29.33 5.66 -4.75
CA THR A 65 28.31 5.55 -3.71
C THR A 65 28.47 6.68 -2.69
N LEU A 66 27.39 7.04 -2.01
CA LEU A 66 27.44 7.93 -0.86
C LEU A 66 27.96 7.19 0.39
N GLU A 67 27.72 5.88 0.44
CA GLU A 67 28.17 4.99 1.50
C GLU A 67 29.61 4.52 1.25
N GLY A 68 30.33 4.21 2.33
CA GLY A 68 31.62 3.51 2.28
C GLY A 68 31.43 1.99 2.28
N SER A 69 31.78 1.35 3.41
CA SER A 69 31.51 -0.09 3.61
C SER A 69 30.02 -0.38 3.58
N ARG A 70 29.60 -1.38 2.80
CA ARG A 70 28.20 -1.80 2.66
C ARG A 70 28.09 -3.30 2.47
N SER A 71 26.93 -3.86 2.80
CA SER A 71 26.66 -5.28 2.66
C SER A 71 26.55 -5.70 1.18
N GLY A 72 26.89 -6.96 0.90
CA GLY A 72 26.83 -7.54 -0.45
C GLY A 72 25.41 -7.84 -0.97
N MET A 73 24.43 -6.96 -0.73
CA MET A 73 23.02 -7.19 -1.11
C MET A 73 22.82 -7.43 -2.61
N ALA A 74 23.73 -6.92 -3.44
CA ALA A 74 23.74 -7.21 -4.87
C ALA A 74 23.76 -8.71 -5.18
N MET A 75 24.42 -9.53 -4.35
CA MET A 75 24.44 -10.99 -4.51
C MET A 75 23.06 -11.62 -4.28
N LEU A 76 22.28 -11.10 -3.32
CA LEU A 76 20.92 -11.57 -3.06
C LEU A 76 19.98 -11.20 -4.21
N VAL A 77 20.08 -9.95 -4.70
CA VAL A 77 19.33 -9.51 -5.89
C VAL A 77 19.67 -10.38 -7.08
N TYR A 78 20.96 -10.61 -7.35
CA TYR A 78 21.43 -11.48 -8.42
C TYR A 78 20.86 -12.90 -8.29
N ALA A 79 21.00 -13.53 -7.11
CA ALA A 79 20.52 -14.88 -6.88
C ALA A 79 19.00 -14.99 -7.07
N ALA A 80 18.22 -14.05 -6.52
CA ALA A 80 16.77 -14.06 -6.67
C ALA A 80 16.34 -13.87 -8.13
N MET A 81 17.01 -13.00 -8.89
CA MET A 81 16.75 -12.85 -10.33
C MET A 81 17.02 -14.12 -11.13
N HIS A 82 17.97 -14.95 -10.72
CA HIS A 82 18.26 -16.22 -11.38
C HIS A 82 17.30 -17.34 -10.95
N ILE A 83 16.95 -17.39 -9.65
CA ILE A 83 16.07 -18.43 -9.09
C ILE A 83 14.61 -18.19 -9.49
N ILE A 84 14.10 -16.98 -9.25
CA ILE A 84 12.69 -16.63 -9.55
C ILE A 84 12.52 -16.42 -11.05
N SER A 85 13.55 -15.89 -11.73
CA SER A 85 13.57 -15.59 -13.16
C SER A 85 12.50 -14.57 -13.60
N ARG A 86 12.58 -14.14 -14.86
CA ARG A 86 11.61 -13.18 -15.43
C ARG A 86 10.17 -13.73 -15.39
N PRO A 87 9.87 -14.96 -15.84
CA PRO A 87 8.53 -15.55 -15.76
C PRO A 87 7.97 -15.65 -14.34
N GLY A 88 8.80 -16.01 -13.34
CA GLY A 88 8.35 -16.10 -11.96
C GLY A 88 7.96 -14.74 -11.38
N TYR A 89 8.75 -13.71 -11.65
CA TYR A 89 8.38 -12.35 -11.23
C TYR A 89 7.16 -11.82 -11.96
N GLU A 90 6.99 -12.16 -13.24
CA GLU A 90 5.76 -11.82 -13.97
C GLU A 90 4.54 -12.47 -13.33
N LEU A 91 4.60 -13.76 -12.99
CA LEU A 91 3.53 -14.46 -12.28
C LEU A 91 3.19 -13.78 -10.95
N LEU A 92 4.20 -13.50 -10.12
CA LEU A 92 4.04 -12.86 -8.81
C LEU A 92 3.41 -11.46 -8.92
N ILE A 93 3.91 -10.63 -9.85
CA ILE A 93 3.37 -9.28 -10.08
C ILE A 93 1.92 -9.38 -10.56
N ASN A 94 1.64 -10.21 -11.56
CA ASN A 94 0.29 -10.38 -12.09
C ASN A 94 -0.68 -10.79 -11.00
N GLN A 95 -0.34 -11.85 -10.24
CA GLN A 95 -1.18 -12.32 -9.13
C GLN A 95 -1.39 -11.25 -8.06
N SER A 96 -0.38 -10.46 -7.73
CA SER A 96 -0.51 -9.38 -6.73
C SER A 96 -1.49 -8.28 -7.15
N ILE A 97 -1.48 -7.91 -8.44
CA ILE A 97 -2.37 -6.89 -9.01
C ILE A 97 -3.80 -7.45 -9.13
N GLU A 98 -3.94 -8.67 -9.64
CA GLU A 98 -5.26 -9.31 -9.77
C GLU A 98 -5.92 -9.57 -8.42
N LYS A 99 -5.14 -9.94 -7.40
CA LYS A 99 -5.64 -10.09 -6.04
C LYS A 99 -6.13 -8.76 -5.46
N ALA A 100 -5.44 -7.66 -5.77
CA ALA A 100 -5.89 -6.32 -5.36
C ALA A 100 -7.19 -5.93 -6.06
N ARG A 101 -7.32 -6.20 -7.37
CA ARG A 101 -8.56 -6.00 -8.13
C ARG A 101 -9.71 -6.83 -7.57
N TYR A 102 -9.49 -8.12 -7.36
CA TYR A 102 -10.47 -9.01 -6.73
C TYR A 102 -10.92 -8.48 -5.36
N PHE A 103 -9.97 -8.02 -4.52
CA PHE A 103 -10.35 -7.50 -3.21
C PHE A 103 -11.14 -6.18 -3.30
N ALA A 104 -10.81 -5.32 -4.26
CA ALA A 104 -11.59 -4.12 -4.55
C ALA A 104 -13.04 -4.48 -4.95
N ASP A 105 -13.20 -5.43 -5.87
CA ASP A 105 -14.53 -5.90 -6.30
C ASP A 105 -15.31 -6.52 -5.13
N LEU A 106 -14.63 -7.30 -4.29
CA LEU A 106 -15.24 -7.88 -3.08
C LEU A 106 -15.74 -6.79 -2.12
N ILE A 107 -14.95 -5.72 -1.92
CA ILE A 107 -15.32 -4.57 -1.08
C ILE A 107 -16.51 -3.81 -1.69
N GLU A 108 -16.50 -3.55 -3.00
CA GLU A 108 -17.60 -2.85 -3.69
C GLU A 108 -18.93 -3.61 -3.61
N GLN A 109 -18.89 -4.95 -3.48
CA GLN A 109 -20.08 -5.79 -3.27
C GLN A 109 -20.64 -5.72 -1.84
N GLN A 110 -19.97 -5.03 -0.92
CA GLN A 110 -20.44 -4.93 0.47
C GLN A 110 -21.19 -3.61 0.72
N ASN A 111 -22.40 -3.72 1.26
CA ASN A 111 -23.20 -2.56 1.63
C ASN A 111 -22.58 -1.75 2.78
N ASP A 112 -21.70 -2.36 3.57
CA ASP A 112 -21.09 -1.78 4.77
C ASP A 112 -19.60 -1.37 4.62
N PHE A 113 -19.07 -1.39 3.40
CA PHE A 113 -17.72 -0.89 3.12
C PHE A 113 -17.68 0.11 1.97
N GLU A 114 -16.77 1.07 2.05
CA GLU A 114 -16.52 2.07 1.03
C GLU A 114 -15.11 1.87 0.45
N LEU A 115 -15.01 1.64 -0.86
CA LEU A 115 -13.73 1.65 -1.56
C LEU A 115 -13.29 3.11 -1.79
N VAL A 116 -12.14 3.50 -1.24
CA VAL A 116 -11.65 4.89 -1.30
C VAL A 116 -10.70 5.12 -2.46
N SER A 117 -9.81 4.16 -2.75
CA SER A 117 -8.93 4.23 -3.93
C SER A 117 -8.86 2.87 -4.62
N LYS A 118 -9.25 2.82 -5.89
CA LYS A 118 -9.14 1.62 -6.72
C LYS A 118 -7.66 1.22 -6.94
N PRO A 119 -7.35 -0.08 -7.05
CA PRO A 119 -5.98 -0.55 -7.24
C PRO A 119 -5.48 -0.32 -8.67
N GLU A 120 -4.39 0.42 -8.82
CA GLU A 120 -3.59 0.43 -10.06
C GLU A 120 -2.52 -0.67 -10.04
N LEU A 121 -1.89 -0.87 -8.88
CA LEU A 121 -0.94 -1.95 -8.60
C LEU A 121 -1.51 -2.89 -7.53
N CYS A 122 -0.66 -3.45 -6.66
CA CYS A 122 -1.05 -4.40 -5.61
C CYS A 122 -1.55 -3.72 -4.31
N LEU A 123 -2.13 -2.52 -4.37
CA LEU A 123 -2.55 -1.76 -3.20
C LEU A 123 -3.86 -1.03 -3.45
N LEU A 124 -4.68 -0.91 -2.39
CA LEU A 124 -5.93 -0.16 -2.40
C LEU A 124 -6.20 0.40 -1.00
N THR A 125 -7.15 1.34 -0.93
CA THR A 125 -7.63 1.89 0.33
C THR A 125 -9.14 1.85 0.41
N TYR A 126 -9.66 1.60 1.60
CA TYR A 126 -11.07 1.39 1.84
C TYR A 126 -11.41 1.69 3.31
N ARG A 127 -12.71 1.70 3.63
CA ARG A 127 -13.20 2.02 4.97
C ARG A 127 -14.44 1.19 5.30
N TYR A 128 -14.60 0.84 6.57
CA TYR A 128 -15.88 0.30 7.07
C TYR A 128 -16.84 1.47 7.35
N VAL A 129 -18.02 1.42 6.74
CA VAL A 129 -19.07 2.43 6.86
C VAL A 129 -20.42 1.70 6.93
N PRO A 130 -21.07 1.59 8.10
CA PRO A 130 -22.35 0.90 8.24
C PRO A 130 -23.38 1.37 7.21
N GLU A 131 -24.23 0.46 6.74
CA GLU A 131 -25.17 0.73 5.64
C GLU A 131 -26.14 1.89 5.94
N ASN A 132 -26.70 1.95 7.15
CA ASN A 132 -27.54 3.06 7.59
C ASN A 132 -26.78 4.40 7.60
N VAL A 133 -25.50 4.39 8.00
CA VAL A 133 -24.65 5.58 7.96
C VAL A 133 -24.39 6.03 6.53
N LYS A 134 -24.18 5.11 5.58
CA LYS A 134 -24.07 5.47 4.15
C LYS A 134 -25.32 6.16 3.65
N GLN A 135 -26.50 5.61 3.95
CA GLN A 135 -27.78 6.20 3.56
C GLN A 135 -27.97 7.59 4.20
N ALA A 136 -27.61 7.75 5.48
CA ALA A 136 -27.67 9.04 6.16
C ALA A 136 -26.73 10.08 5.54
N LEU A 137 -25.52 9.70 5.08
CA LEU A 137 -24.57 10.61 4.45
C LEU A 137 -25.12 11.26 3.17
N GLU A 138 -26.04 10.60 2.47
CA GLU A 138 -26.70 11.15 1.26
C GLU A 138 -27.68 12.28 1.60
N LEU A 139 -28.30 12.22 2.78
CA LEU A 139 -29.30 13.19 3.25
C LEU A 139 -28.71 14.27 4.17
N ALA A 140 -27.55 14.00 4.76
CA ALA A 140 -26.90 14.84 5.75
C ALA A 140 -26.54 16.24 5.23
N SER A 141 -26.76 17.26 6.05
CA SER A 141 -26.13 18.57 5.87
C SER A 141 -24.60 18.50 6.03
N GLU A 142 -23.86 19.50 5.58
CA GLU A 142 -22.38 19.49 5.68
C GLU A 142 -21.89 19.38 7.13
N SER A 143 -22.56 20.02 8.10
CA SER A 143 -22.21 19.90 9.51
C SER A 143 -22.43 18.47 10.04
N GLN A 144 -23.48 17.79 9.59
CA GLN A 144 -23.77 16.41 9.97
C GLN A 144 -22.78 15.44 9.30
N LYS A 145 -22.38 15.69 8.05
CA LYS A 145 -21.33 14.93 7.37
C LYS A 145 -20.00 15.05 8.11
N ASP A 146 -19.65 16.23 8.61
CA ASP A 146 -18.43 16.44 9.40
C ASP A 146 -18.44 15.60 10.68
N GLU A 147 -19.57 15.56 11.38
CA GLU A 147 -19.72 14.77 12.60
C GLU A 147 -19.66 13.25 12.33
N LEU A 148 -20.40 12.76 11.32
CA LEU A 148 -20.33 11.37 10.87
C LEU A 148 -18.92 10.98 10.42
N HIS A 149 -18.26 11.85 9.65
CA HIS A 149 -16.90 11.62 9.17
C HIS A 149 -15.89 11.50 10.31
N ALA A 150 -15.99 12.37 11.31
CA ALA A 150 -15.16 12.35 12.51
C ALA A 150 -15.35 11.05 13.30
N LEU A 151 -16.59 10.58 13.47
CA LEU A 151 -16.90 9.32 14.13
C LEU A 151 -16.37 8.11 13.33
N LEU A 152 -16.56 8.08 12.01
CA LEU A 152 -16.03 7.03 11.14
C LEU A 152 -14.48 6.98 11.19
N ASN A 153 -13.82 8.13 11.41
CA ASN A 153 -12.35 8.23 11.53
C ASN A 153 -11.90 7.56 12.83
N GLN A 154 -12.64 7.80 13.92
CA GLN A 154 -12.40 7.13 15.20
C GLN A 154 -12.66 5.62 15.09
N LEU A 155 -13.75 5.21 14.43
CA LEU A 155 -14.09 3.81 14.22
C LEU A 155 -13.00 3.07 13.44
N THR A 156 -12.52 3.64 12.33
CA THR A 156 -11.46 3.04 11.50
C THR A 156 -10.16 2.89 12.31
N LYS A 157 -9.78 3.90 13.10
CA LYS A 157 -8.61 3.83 14.01
C LYS A 157 -8.77 2.70 15.02
N LEU A 158 -9.96 2.56 15.61
CA LEU A 158 -10.26 1.53 16.59
C LEU A 158 -10.15 0.13 15.96
N ILE A 159 -10.85 -0.09 14.84
CA ILE A 159 -10.87 -1.38 14.16
C ILE A 159 -9.45 -1.81 13.81
N GLN A 160 -8.65 -0.92 13.20
CA GLN A 160 -7.28 -1.24 12.84
C GLN A 160 -6.40 -1.56 14.06
N LYS A 161 -6.54 -0.79 15.14
CA LYS A 161 -5.78 -1.02 16.37
C LYS A 161 -6.12 -2.39 16.95
N LYS A 162 -7.39 -2.75 17.00
CA LYS A 162 -7.86 -4.04 17.53
C LYS A 162 -7.46 -5.21 16.64
N GLN A 163 -7.63 -5.11 15.32
CA GLN A 163 -7.19 -6.13 14.36
C GLN A 163 -5.69 -6.43 14.50
N ARG A 164 -4.87 -5.39 14.74
CA ARG A 164 -3.44 -5.59 15.03
C ARG A 164 -3.20 -6.28 16.38
N GLU A 165 -4.00 -5.97 17.41
CA GLU A 165 -3.87 -6.55 18.76
C GLU A 165 -4.30 -8.03 18.83
N THR A 166 -5.31 -8.44 18.04
CA THR A 166 -5.76 -9.84 17.97
C THR A 166 -4.72 -10.74 17.30
N GLY A 167 -3.97 -10.20 16.34
CA GLY A 167 -2.92 -10.91 15.62
C GLY A 167 -3.42 -11.97 14.63
N LEU A 168 -4.74 -12.02 14.37
CA LEU A 168 -5.35 -12.95 13.40
C LEU A 168 -5.08 -12.52 11.96
N SER A 169 -5.17 -11.22 11.69
CA SER A 169 -4.80 -10.62 10.42
C SER A 169 -4.18 -9.24 10.62
N PHE A 170 -3.64 -8.65 9.55
CA PHE A 170 -3.07 -7.31 9.62
C PHE A 170 -3.38 -6.50 8.36
N VAL A 171 -4.09 -5.40 8.56
CA VAL A 171 -4.24 -4.32 7.57
C VAL A 171 -3.70 -3.04 8.17
N SER A 172 -2.88 -2.32 7.40
CA SER A 172 -2.37 -1.02 7.85
C SER A 172 -3.45 0.06 7.73
N ARG A 173 -3.22 1.24 8.30
CA ARG A 173 -4.04 2.43 8.05
C ARG A 173 -3.17 3.61 7.65
N THR A 174 -3.77 4.56 6.95
CA THR A 174 -3.15 5.84 6.62
C THR A 174 -4.20 6.96 6.62
N GLN A 175 -3.77 8.20 6.39
CA GLN A 175 -4.63 9.36 6.21
C GLN A 175 -4.48 9.88 4.78
N LEU A 176 -5.61 10.17 4.12
CA LEU A 176 -5.68 10.74 2.78
C LEU A 176 -6.68 11.90 2.77
N ASN A 177 -6.67 12.70 1.70
CA ASN A 177 -7.63 13.77 1.43
C ASN A 177 -8.46 13.44 0.17
N PRO A 178 -9.27 12.36 0.18
CA PRO A 178 -9.95 11.89 -1.01
C PRO A 178 -11.06 12.85 -1.45
N THR A 179 -11.29 12.95 -2.76
CA THR A 179 -12.30 13.82 -3.36
C THR A 179 -13.73 13.47 -2.92
N ILE A 180 -14.03 12.18 -2.72
CA ILE A 180 -15.31 11.69 -2.18
C ILE A 180 -15.66 12.30 -0.81
N TRP A 181 -14.66 12.69 -0.02
CA TRP A 181 -14.83 13.36 1.27
C TRP A 181 -14.52 14.86 1.19
N SER A 182 -14.58 15.45 0.00
CA SER A 182 -14.29 16.87 -0.27
C SER A 182 -12.90 17.32 0.24
N GLY A 183 -11.91 16.44 0.19
CA GLY A 183 -10.55 16.75 0.64
C GLY A 183 -10.34 16.71 2.16
N ARG A 184 -11.33 16.29 2.95
CA ARG A 184 -11.19 16.11 4.40
C ARG A 184 -10.16 15.03 4.75
N ASP A 185 -9.46 15.23 5.87
CA ASP A 185 -8.54 14.26 6.45
C ASP A 185 -9.25 12.95 6.80
N THR A 186 -9.14 11.96 5.93
CA THR A 186 -9.88 10.70 5.99
C THR A 186 -8.94 9.56 6.35
N ILE A 187 -9.22 8.91 7.47
CA ILE A 187 -8.50 7.72 7.92
C ILE A 187 -9.10 6.51 7.21
N VAL A 188 -8.23 5.76 6.54
CA VAL A 188 -8.60 4.61 5.72
C VAL A 188 -7.74 3.41 6.06
N PHE A 189 -8.28 2.21 5.85
CA PHE A 189 -7.47 1.01 5.76
C PHE A 189 -6.64 1.07 4.48
N ARG A 190 -5.39 0.64 4.58
CA ARG A 190 -4.46 0.51 3.45
C ARG A 190 -3.94 -0.90 3.42
N VAL A 191 -4.30 -1.63 2.38
CA VAL A 191 -3.89 -3.01 2.16
C VAL A 191 -2.85 -3.06 1.05
N VAL A 192 -1.84 -3.92 1.21
CA VAL A 192 -0.82 -4.20 0.21
C VAL A 192 -0.76 -5.71 0.02
N LEU A 193 -1.08 -6.17 -1.18
CA LEU A 193 -1.29 -7.59 -1.50
C LEU A 193 -0.09 -8.17 -2.23
N ALA A 194 1.06 -8.18 -1.56
CA ALA A 194 2.31 -8.71 -2.08
C ALA A 194 2.59 -10.17 -1.69
N ASN A 195 1.89 -10.73 -0.69
CA ASN A 195 2.09 -12.12 -0.29
C ASN A 195 1.41 -13.06 -1.30
N PRO A 196 2.16 -13.95 -2.00
CA PRO A 196 1.56 -14.88 -2.95
C PRO A 196 0.60 -15.86 -2.28
N LEU A 197 0.80 -16.16 -1.00
CA LEU A 197 0.01 -17.13 -0.24
C LEU A 197 -1.35 -16.60 0.26
N THR A 198 -1.63 -15.30 0.13
CA THR A 198 -2.95 -14.74 0.50
C THR A 198 -4.03 -15.31 -0.42
N SER A 199 -4.94 -16.10 0.12
CA SER A 199 -6.10 -16.65 -0.61
C SER A 199 -7.28 -15.67 -0.63
N THR A 200 -8.27 -15.95 -1.46
CA THR A 200 -9.54 -15.20 -1.48
C THR A 200 -10.30 -15.35 -0.17
N GLU A 201 -10.23 -16.50 0.48
CA GLU A 201 -10.80 -16.74 1.81
C GLU A 201 -10.20 -15.81 2.87
N VAL A 202 -8.86 -15.63 2.88
CA VAL A 202 -8.20 -14.68 3.78
C VAL A 202 -8.74 -13.27 3.59
N LEU A 203 -8.99 -12.86 2.35
CA LEU A 203 -9.54 -11.54 2.04
C LEU A 203 -10.97 -11.36 2.58
N SER A 204 -11.83 -12.37 2.40
CA SER A 204 -13.17 -12.36 2.99
C SER A 204 -13.13 -12.33 4.52
N ASN A 205 -12.25 -13.12 5.13
CA ASN A 205 -12.09 -13.17 6.58
C ASN A 205 -11.61 -11.85 7.17
N VAL A 206 -10.80 -11.08 6.44
CA VAL A 206 -10.35 -9.73 6.86
C VAL A 206 -11.54 -8.78 7.00
N LEU A 207 -12.48 -8.77 6.04
CA LEU A 207 -13.67 -7.92 6.13
C LEU A 207 -14.59 -8.36 7.26
N GLU A 208 -14.76 -9.67 7.42
CA GLU A 208 -15.57 -10.24 8.50
C GLU A 208 -15.00 -9.93 9.88
N GLU A 209 -13.69 -10.07 10.07
CA GLU A 209 -13.03 -9.66 11.32
C GLU A 209 -13.25 -8.16 11.60
N GLN A 210 -13.14 -7.30 10.59
CA GLN A 210 -13.35 -5.87 10.74
C GLN A 210 -14.78 -5.53 11.18
N ARG A 211 -15.79 -6.23 10.65
CA ARG A 211 -17.18 -6.14 11.14
C ARG A 211 -17.33 -6.58 12.57
N GLN A 212 -16.77 -7.74 12.93
CA GLN A 212 -16.85 -8.28 14.28
C GLN A 212 -16.24 -7.32 15.29
N ILE A 213 -15.09 -6.73 14.97
CA ILE A 213 -14.44 -5.71 15.80
C ILE A 213 -15.30 -4.45 15.93
N ALA A 214 -15.90 -3.99 14.83
CA ALA A 214 -16.80 -2.83 14.84
C ALA A 214 -18.01 -3.09 15.77
N ASN A 215 -18.64 -4.25 15.64
CA ASN A 215 -19.79 -4.66 16.44
C ASN A 215 -19.45 -4.89 17.92
N ALA A 216 -18.23 -5.33 18.23
CA ALA A 216 -17.72 -5.45 19.59
C ALA A 216 -17.37 -4.10 20.25
N SER A 217 -17.52 -2.97 19.53
CA SER A 217 -17.16 -1.62 19.99
C SER A 217 -18.38 -0.70 20.02
N PRO A 218 -19.36 -0.96 20.92
CA PRO A 218 -20.69 -0.38 20.83
C PRO A 218 -20.73 1.14 21.01
N GLU A 219 -19.75 1.73 21.71
CA GLU A 219 -19.80 3.17 22.02
C GLU A 219 -19.80 4.04 20.75
N ILE A 220 -18.87 3.81 19.82
CA ILE A 220 -18.76 4.59 18.59
C ILE A 220 -19.87 4.21 17.61
N LEU A 221 -20.18 2.91 17.51
CA LEU A 221 -21.22 2.42 16.61
C LEU A 221 -22.61 2.95 16.99
N THR A 222 -22.92 3.01 18.30
CA THR A 222 -24.19 3.57 18.79
C THR A 222 -24.30 5.07 18.50
N LYS A 223 -23.21 5.83 18.66
CA LYS A 223 -23.17 7.26 18.30
C LYS A 223 -23.41 7.47 16.80
N LEU A 224 -22.74 6.68 15.95
CA LEU A 224 -22.93 6.69 14.51
C LEU A 224 -24.37 6.38 14.10
N ASN A 225 -24.94 5.30 14.65
CA ASN A 225 -26.30 4.89 14.33
C ASN A 225 -27.33 5.90 14.82
N SER A 226 -27.19 6.41 16.04
CA SER A 226 -28.09 7.44 16.58
C SER A 226 -28.08 8.71 15.73
N LEU A 227 -26.92 9.14 15.24
CA LEU A 227 -26.83 10.31 14.37
C LEU A 227 -27.41 10.02 12.98
N ALA A 228 -27.16 8.83 12.43
CA ALA A 228 -27.76 8.40 11.17
C ALA A 228 -29.29 8.39 11.26
N ASP A 229 -29.86 7.79 12.31
CA ASP A 229 -31.30 7.72 12.54
C ASP A 229 -31.92 9.14 12.67
N GLN A 230 -31.21 10.09 13.30
CA GLN A 230 -31.66 11.49 13.39
C GLN A 230 -31.65 12.23 12.04
N ILE A 231 -30.71 11.90 11.16
CA ILE A 231 -30.62 12.49 9.81
C ILE A 231 -31.72 11.94 8.90
N GLN A 232 -32.11 10.69 9.12
CA GLN A 232 -33.10 9.98 8.31
C GLN A 232 -34.55 10.17 8.79
N ALA A 233 -34.76 10.76 9.97
CA ALA A 233 -36.07 11.07 10.55
C ALA A 233 -36.66 12.37 9.98
#